data_AF-A0A925I1H8-F1
#
_entry.id   AF-A0A925I1H8-F1
#
_cell.length_a   1.000
_cell.length_b   1.000
_cell.length_c   1.000
_cell.angle_alpha   90.00
_cell.angle_beta   90.00
_cell.angle_gamma   90.00
#
_symmetry.space_group_name_H-M   'P 1'
#
loop_
_entity.id
_entity.type
_entity.pdbx_description
1 polymer ?
#
loop_
_entity_poly.entity_id
_entity_poly.type
_entity_poly.pdbx_seq_one_letter_code
_entity_poly.pdbx_strand_id
1 'polypeptide(L)'
;MRVTRLAIASLGLMALSYFGGAAEAQDVKPPATLWTFLGFPPKHAVKDHMANRNGNHPGLERKPPRLAIADPKNLKSPVPAIKKAAEVKTQEDLAPQKIKAIKYLASIGCGCYNRDGSITDALLAALDDCTETVRLAAADAISATAGDVCENCNQQSCCTKEIHDRLMKMAYEMDKDGCWIEPSARVRGAAARALLACPPQEEIDIRGRELPPGERELPPGVEVIPPAPTPAPPAPMSGTRAVPTPTEPSFAPPADETGSEEAGRQETDPIEEVRNEQIRILKTNIDAPRRIEARKQEAEVEPKIDEARRQPKSSRRTAQLGLLQATPVATRRVPESQAPANIPVEDETIQRLPPIVDASTMVTVRPAPLIVNNGTVEFIDLKQRLVVVRTSGEGQLPVGATVQASHRFLTGPAVVGQLKVVASEPGSATLQPINGMQVSKVAQGDQITVSR
;
A
#
# COMPACT_ATOMS: atom_id res chain seq x y z
N MET A 1 2.52 40.14 68.26
CA MET A 1 2.12 41.54 67.96
C MET A 1 1.15 41.54 66.78
N ARG A 2 0.00 42.20 66.95
CA ARG A 2 -0.88 42.85 65.95
C ARG A 2 -1.21 42.05 64.68
N VAL A 3 -2.37 41.38 64.63
CA VAL A 3 -3.68 41.93 64.20
C VAL A 3 -3.64 42.47 62.77
N THR A 4 -4.28 41.78 61.82
CA THR A 4 -5.35 42.34 60.97
C THR A 4 -5.99 41.25 60.12
N ARG A 5 -7.25 40.94 60.46
CA ARG A 5 -8.21 40.23 59.61
C ARG A 5 -8.82 41.28 58.68
N LEU A 6 -8.84 41.04 57.38
CA LEU A 6 -9.61 41.84 56.42
C LEU A 6 -10.54 40.89 55.67
N ALA A 7 -11.77 40.82 56.18
CA ALA A 7 -12.91 40.28 55.49
C ALA A 7 -13.39 41.34 54.49
N ILE A 8 -13.41 41.00 53.20
CA ILE A 8 -14.10 41.79 52.18
C ILE A 8 -15.24 40.93 51.66
N ALA A 9 -16.42 41.17 52.24
CA ALA A 9 -17.68 40.79 51.67
C ALA A 9 -17.94 41.66 50.43
N SER A 10 -18.09 41.05 49.27
CA SER A 10 -18.64 41.71 48.09
C SER A 10 -19.86 40.93 47.60
N LEU A 11 -21.02 41.37 48.08
CA LEU A 11 -22.30 41.18 47.41
C LEU A 11 -22.23 41.90 46.06
N GLY A 12 -22.36 41.15 44.97
CA GLY A 12 -22.45 41.67 43.61
C GLY A 12 -23.59 40.98 42.86
N LEU A 13 -24.79 41.53 43.00
CA LEU A 13 -25.94 41.37 42.11
C LEU A 13 -25.49 41.54 40.65
N MET A 14 -25.80 40.61 39.74
CA MET A 14 -26.02 40.92 38.31
C MET A 14 -26.64 39.74 37.53
N ALA A 15 -27.81 40.06 36.98
CA ALA A 15 -28.34 39.64 35.67
C ALA A 15 -28.74 38.17 35.46
N LEU A 16 -30.06 37.95 35.64
CA LEU A 16 -30.86 37.05 34.80
C LEU A 16 -30.50 37.24 33.32
N SER A 17 -29.95 36.21 32.69
CA SER A 17 -30.00 36.04 31.23
C SER A 17 -30.77 34.76 30.93
N TYR A 18 -31.98 34.97 30.45
CA TYR A 18 -32.83 34.01 29.76
C TYR A 18 -32.02 33.21 28.73
N PHE A 19 -31.82 31.92 28.94
CA PHE A 19 -31.59 30.99 27.83
C PHE A 19 -32.95 30.63 27.24
N GLY A 20 -33.45 31.53 26.38
CA GLY A 20 -34.40 31.13 25.35
C GLY A 20 -33.68 30.17 24.42
N GLY A 21 -34.00 28.87 24.53
CA GLY A 21 -33.56 27.87 23.56
C GLY A 21 -34.12 28.25 22.19
N ALA A 22 -33.27 28.85 21.36
CA ALA A 22 -33.51 28.89 19.94
C ALA A 22 -33.48 27.44 19.47
N ALA A 23 -34.62 26.93 19.05
CA ALA A 23 -34.70 25.72 18.26
C ALA A 23 -33.76 25.91 17.07
N GLU A 24 -32.65 25.17 17.04
CA GLU A 24 -31.82 25.04 15.85
C GLU A 24 -32.74 24.52 14.75
N ALA A 25 -33.07 25.40 13.81
CA ALA A 25 -33.70 25.02 12.57
C ALA A 25 -32.82 23.92 11.97
N GLN A 26 -33.37 22.71 11.89
CA GLN A 26 -32.72 21.63 11.16
C GLN A 26 -32.42 22.17 9.77
N ASP A 27 -31.13 22.26 9.47
CA ASP A 27 -30.61 22.72 8.19
C ASP A 27 -31.17 21.76 7.13
N VAL A 28 -32.28 22.16 6.50
CA VAL A 28 -32.94 21.40 5.46
C VAL A 28 -31.94 21.35 4.32
N LYS A 29 -31.14 20.28 4.29
CA LYS A 29 -30.18 20.06 3.21
C LYS A 29 -30.96 20.15 1.91
N PRO A 30 -30.64 21.10 1.02
CA PRO A 30 -31.37 21.25 -0.22
C PRO A 30 -31.32 19.91 -0.97
N PRO A 31 -32.43 19.48 -1.59
CA PRO A 31 -32.50 18.19 -2.25
C PRO A 31 -31.33 18.06 -3.24
N ALA A 32 -30.65 16.91 -3.20
CA ALA A 32 -29.49 16.66 -4.03
C ALA A 32 -29.87 16.88 -5.49
N THR A 33 -29.30 17.91 -6.11
CA THR A 33 -29.52 18.16 -7.53
C THR A 33 -28.85 17.06 -8.33
N LEU A 34 -29.39 16.71 -9.50
CA LEU A 34 -28.81 15.71 -10.42
C LEU A 34 -27.30 15.94 -10.67
N TRP A 35 -26.85 17.19 -10.66
CA TRP A 35 -25.44 17.56 -10.79
C TRP A 35 -24.59 17.16 -9.59
N THR A 36 -25.13 17.32 -8.37
CA THR A 36 -24.49 16.86 -7.14
C THR A 36 -24.43 15.34 -7.08
N PHE A 37 -25.44 14.66 -7.61
CA PHE A 37 -25.49 13.20 -7.73
C PHE A 37 -24.44 12.65 -8.71
N LEU A 38 -24.22 13.34 -9.84
CA LEU A 38 -23.19 12.98 -10.83
C LEU A 38 -21.76 13.42 -10.46
N GLY A 39 -21.53 13.91 -9.23
CA GLY A 39 -20.20 14.29 -8.76
C GLY A 39 -19.65 15.60 -9.33
N PHE A 40 -20.46 16.39 -10.04
CA PHE A 40 -20.05 17.72 -10.49
C PHE A 40 -20.09 18.69 -9.29
N PRO A 41 -18.99 19.40 -8.99
CA PRO A 41 -18.98 20.35 -7.89
C PRO A 41 -20.06 21.42 -8.11
N PRO A 42 -20.68 21.94 -7.05
CA PRO A 42 -21.71 22.96 -7.16
C PRO A 42 -21.19 24.14 -8.01
N LYS A 43 -21.96 24.51 -9.04
CA LYS A 43 -21.56 25.45 -10.11
C LYS A 43 -20.93 26.76 -9.61
N HIS A 44 -21.23 27.17 -8.39
CA HIS A 44 -20.74 28.39 -7.76
C HIS A 44 -19.23 28.38 -7.48
N ALA A 45 -18.64 27.26 -7.06
CA ALA A 45 -17.20 27.22 -6.75
C ALA A 45 -16.33 27.34 -8.00
N VAL A 46 -16.75 26.70 -9.11
CA VAL A 46 -16.07 26.80 -10.40
C VAL A 46 -16.33 28.17 -11.03
N LYS A 47 -17.56 28.70 -10.90
CA LYS A 47 -17.87 30.06 -11.38
C LYS A 47 -17.02 31.12 -10.70
N ASP A 48 -16.83 31.08 -9.39
CA ASP A 48 -16.08 32.14 -8.69
C ASP A 48 -14.60 32.14 -9.13
N HIS A 49 -13.98 30.95 -9.29
CA HIS A 49 -12.60 30.84 -9.78
C HIS A 49 -12.45 31.12 -11.29
N MET A 50 -13.47 30.88 -12.11
CA MET A 50 -13.40 31.11 -13.56
C MET A 50 -13.87 32.52 -13.97
N ALA A 51 -14.85 33.09 -13.27
CA ALA A 51 -15.45 34.39 -13.61
C ALA A 51 -14.47 35.56 -13.47
N ASN A 52 -13.45 35.42 -12.62
CA ASN A 52 -12.38 36.41 -12.49
C ASN A 52 -10.97 35.84 -12.70
N ARG A 53 -10.83 34.71 -13.40
CA ARG A 53 -9.52 34.11 -13.73
C ARG A 53 -8.60 35.09 -14.48
N ASN A 54 -9.17 36.00 -15.27
CA ASN A 54 -8.45 37.01 -16.05
C ASN A 54 -8.46 38.41 -15.41
N GLY A 55 -9.00 38.57 -14.20
CA GLY A 55 -9.07 39.88 -13.52
C GLY A 55 -10.07 40.89 -14.10
N ASN A 56 -10.83 40.53 -15.13
CA ASN A 56 -11.71 41.46 -15.86
C ASN A 56 -13.05 41.74 -15.16
N HIS A 57 -13.39 41.01 -14.11
CA HIS A 57 -14.69 41.14 -13.43
C HIS A 57 -14.56 41.11 -11.88
N PRO A 58 -13.83 42.06 -11.28
CA PRO A 58 -13.59 42.09 -9.82
C PRO A 58 -14.85 42.32 -8.97
N GLY A 59 -15.96 42.74 -9.59
CA GLY A 59 -17.26 42.90 -8.92
C GLY A 59 -18.07 41.61 -8.78
N LEU A 60 -17.71 40.54 -9.49
CA LEU A 60 -18.46 39.27 -9.51
C LEU A 60 -17.92 38.21 -8.53
N GLU A 61 -16.77 38.44 -7.90
CA GLU A 61 -16.25 37.55 -6.85
C GLU A 61 -17.07 37.66 -5.57
N ARG A 62 -17.29 36.52 -4.89
CA ARG A 62 -17.89 36.51 -3.55
C ARG A 62 -17.02 37.29 -2.56
N LYS A 63 -17.63 38.25 -1.88
CA LYS A 63 -17.03 39.01 -0.77
C LYS A 63 -17.59 38.50 0.56
N PRO A 64 -16.75 38.13 1.55
CA PRO A 64 -15.28 38.07 1.47
C PRO A 64 -14.80 36.87 0.62
N PRO A 65 -13.65 37.01 -0.07
CA PRO A 65 -13.10 35.92 -0.88
C PRO A 65 -12.80 34.71 -0.01
N ARG A 66 -13.26 33.53 -0.44
CA ARG A 66 -12.92 32.27 0.22
C ARG A 66 -11.48 31.91 -0.15
N LEU A 67 -10.56 32.13 0.79
CA LEU A 67 -9.18 31.74 0.63
C LEU A 67 -9.05 30.21 0.68
N ALA A 68 -8.09 29.65 -0.06
CA ALA A 68 -7.75 28.23 0.05
C ALA A 68 -7.36 27.92 1.51
N ILE A 69 -7.71 26.73 2.01
CA ILE A 69 -7.47 26.39 3.42
C ILE A 69 -5.98 26.55 3.78
N ALA A 70 -5.07 26.16 2.88
CA ALA A 70 -3.62 26.28 3.05
C ALA A 70 -3.04 27.70 2.81
N ASP A 71 -3.86 28.73 2.57
CA ASP A 71 -3.35 30.09 2.35
C ASP A 71 -2.63 30.63 3.61
N PRO A 72 -1.42 31.23 3.49
CA PRO A 72 -0.68 31.79 4.63
C PRO A 72 -1.45 32.85 5.43
N LYS A 73 -2.48 33.48 4.85
CA LYS A 73 -3.37 34.38 5.57
C LYS A 73 -4.26 33.64 6.57
N ASN A 74 -4.67 32.41 6.28
CA ASN A 74 -5.51 31.60 7.18
C ASN A 74 -4.73 31.14 8.42
N LEU A 75 -3.41 30.97 8.32
CA LEU A 75 -2.52 30.74 9.47
C LEU A 75 -2.52 31.90 10.49
N LYS A 76 -2.86 33.12 10.03
CA LYS A 76 -2.99 34.33 10.86
C LYS A 76 -4.45 34.66 11.21
N SER A 77 -5.39 33.78 10.87
CA SER A 77 -6.81 34.01 11.14
C SER A 77 -7.07 34.06 12.66
N PRO A 78 -7.90 35.01 13.15
CA PRO A 78 -8.28 35.06 14.56
C PRO A 78 -9.18 33.89 14.97
N VAL A 79 -9.77 33.15 14.02
CA VAL A 79 -10.65 32.02 14.30
C VAL A 79 -9.80 30.75 14.48
N PRO A 80 -9.80 30.12 15.69
CA PRO A 80 -8.90 29.01 16.00
C PRO A 80 -9.11 27.80 15.08
N ALA A 81 -10.36 27.52 14.68
CA ALA A 81 -10.67 26.43 13.76
C ALA A 81 -10.05 26.62 12.36
N ILE A 82 -10.07 27.86 11.82
CA ILE A 82 -9.49 28.17 10.50
C ILE A 82 -7.97 28.08 10.56
N LYS A 83 -7.36 28.61 11.62
CA LYS A 83 -5.91 28.51 11.83
C LYS A 83 -5.45 27.06 11.91
N LYS A 84 -6.16 26.22 12.68
CA LYS A 84 -5.81 24.81 12.82
C LYS A 84 -6.03 24.02 11.53
N ALA A 85 -7.14 24.27 10.83
CA ALA A 85 -7.39 23.65 9.53
C ALA A 85 -6.32 24.04 8.50
N ALA A 86 -5.88 25.30 8.48
CA ALA A 86 -4.79 25.76 7.63
C ALA A 86 -3.47 25.06 7.96
N GLU A 87 -3.11 24.97 9.24
CA GLU A 87 -1.92 24.25 9.69
C GLU A 87 -1.93 22.77 9.26
N VAL A 88 -3.02 22.04 9.55
CA VAL A 88 -3.17 20.64 9.16
C VAL A 88 -3.10 20.48 7.65
N LYS A 89 -3.81 21.34 6.90
CA LYS A 89 -3.80 21.27 5.45
C LYS A 89 -2.42 21.56 4.85
N THR A 90 -1.69 22.51 5.40
CA THR A 90 -0.30 22.76 4.96
C THR A 90 0.60 21.55 5.23
N GLN A 91 0.41 20.83 6.33
CA GLN A 91 1.18 19.60 6.62
C GLN A 91 0.82 18.46 5.68
N GLU A 92 -0.47 18.29 5.35
CA GLU A 92 -0.95 17.31 4.37
C GLU A 92 -0.43 17.61 2.95
N ASP A 93 -0.49 18.87 2.53
CA ASP A 93 -0.03 19.29 1.19
C ASP A 93 1.50 19.15 1.04
N LEU A 94 2.24 19.15 2.16
CA LEU A 94 3.67 18.83 2.20
C LEU A 94 3.97 17.32 2.17
N ALA A 95 2.97 16.43 2.31
CA ALA A 95 3.20 14.98 2.34
C ALA A 95 3.98 14.44 1.13
N PRO A 96 3.73 14.84 -0.14
CA PRO A 96 4.53 14.38 -1.28
C PRO A 96 6.01 14.80 -1.18
N GLN A 97 6.27 16.00 -0.64
CA GLN A 97 7.62 16.50 -0.43
C GLN A 97 8.31 15.73 0.71
N LYS A 98 7.60 15.47 1.82
CA LYS A 98 8.08 14.62 2.92
C LYS A 98 8.45 13.23 2.42
N ILE A 99 7.58 12.58 1.65
CA ILE A 99 7.84 11.25 1.07
C ILE A 99 9.08 11.28 0.17
N LYS A 100 9.25 12.31 -0.67
CA LYS A 100 10.44 12.46 -1.51
C LYS A 100 11.71 12.63 -0.67
N ALA A 101 11.65 13.44 0.40
CA ALA A 101 12.76 13.64 1.32
C ALA A 101 13.12 12.34 2.06
N ILE A 102 12.14 11.61 2.58
CA ILE A 102 12.34 10.31 3.26
C ILE A 102 13.02 9.31 2.32
N LYS A 103 12.54 9.18 1.07
CA LYS A 103 13.17 8.29 0.08
C LYS A 103 14.62 8.68 -0.22
N TYR A 104 14.90 9.98 -0.27
CA TYR A 104 16.26 10.47 -0.47
C TYR A 104 17.16 10.20 0.75
N LEU A 105 16.69 10.48 1.96
CA LEU A 105 17.39 10.14 3.20
C LEU A 105 17.69 8.64 3.29
N ALA A 106 16.74 7.80 2.92
CA ALA A 106 16.93 6.36 2.87
C ALA A 106 17.95 5.93 1.80
N SER A 107 17.97 6.57 0.63
CA SER A 107 19.00 6.28 -0.39
C SER A 107 20.42 6.64 0.05
N ILE A 108 20.58 7.62 0.93
CA ILE A 108 21.86 7.95 1.55
C ILE A 108 22.18 6.93 2.66
N GLY A 109 21.14 6.46 3.36
CA GLY A 109 21.24 5.58 4.51
C GLY A 109 21.73 6.30 5.77
N CYS A 110 21.74 5.57 6.88
CA CYS A 110 22.20 6.07 8.18
C CYS A 110 23.71 5.86 8.41
N GLY A 111 24.48 5.72 7.33
CA GLY A 111 25.93 5.53 7.38
C GLY A 111 26.68 6.85 7.61
N CYS A 112 27.60 7.18 6.70
CA CYS A 112 28.55 8.29 6.86
C CYS A 112 27.95 9.67 7.20
N TYR A 113 26.69 9.92 6.82
CA TYR A 113 26.02 11.21 7.00
C TYR A 113 25.20 11.32 8.29
N ASN A 114 25.11 10.26 9.09
CA ASN A 114 24.32 10.23 10.32
C ASN A 114 25.19 10.30 11.58
N ARG A 115 26.32 11.01 11.52
CA ARG A 115 27.26 11.11 12.66
C ARG A 115 26.65 11.83 13.86
N ASP A 116 25.72 12.74 13.59
CA ASP A 116 25.00 13.54 14.57
C ASP A 116 23.62 12.96 14.93
N GLY A 117 23.23 11.82 14.34
CA GLY A 117 21.90 11.23 14.53
C GLY A 117 20.77 11.95 13.79
N SER A 118 21.07 12.99 13.02
CA SER A 118 20.05 13.84 12.38
C SER A 118 19.16 13.10 11.38
N ILE A 119 19.70 12.07 10.70
CA ILE A 119 18.92 11.24 9.77
C ILE A 119 18.01 10.29 10.56
N THR A 120 18.50 9.72 11.67
CA THR A 120 17.69 8.89 12.57
C THR A 120 16.52 9.70 13.12
N ASP A 121 16.77 10.90 13.62
CA ASP A 121 15.74 11.79 14.17
C ASP A 121 14.70 12.17 13.12
N ALA A 122 15.14 12.45 11.89
CA ALA A 122 14.24 12.76 10.78
C ALA A 122 13.36 11.56 10.40
N LEU A 123 13.90 10.34 10.41
CA LEU A 123 13.14 9.11 10.14
C LEU A 123 12.17 8.78 11.28
N LEU A 124 12.57 8.98 12.55
CA LEU A 124 11.68 8.86 13.70
C LEU A 124 10.52 9.85 13.64
N ALA A 125 10.81 11.12 13.32
CA ALA A 125 9.77 12.13 13.12
C ALA A 125 8.83 11.78 11.96
N ALA A 126 9.33 11.12 10.91
CA ALA A 126 8.51 10.66 9.79
C ALA A 126 7.62 9.45 10.15
N LEU A 127 8.09 8.54 11.01
CA LEU A 127 7.27 7.47 11.60
C LEU A 127 6.16 8.03 12.50
N ASP A 128 6.34 9.23 13.05
CA ASP A 128 5.37 9.93 13.90
C ASP A 128 4.49 10.94 13.15
N ASP A 129 4.63 11.05 11.82
CA ASP A 129 3.87 12.02 11.03
C ASP A 129 2.36 11.74 11.12
N CYS A 130 1.53 12.78 11.19
CA CYS A 130 0.08 12.61 11.24
C CYS A 130 -0.49 11.93 9.97
N THR A 131 0.21 12.02 8.84
CA THR A 131 -0.23 11.50 7.54
C THR A 131 0.17 10.05 7.36
N GLU A 132 -0.80 9.16 7.17
CA GLU A 132 -0.58 7.73 7.00
C GLU A 132 0.42 7.41 5.87
N THR A 133 0.33 8.10 4.74
CA THR A 133 1.21 7.85 3.58
C THR A 133 2.66 8.20 3.87
N VAL A 134 2.91 9.17 4.76
CA VAL A 134 4.27 9.56 5.18
C VAL A 134 4.84 8.49 6.12
N ARG A 135 4.05 8.05 7.12
CA ARG A 135 4.45 6.96 8.03
C ARG A 135 4.73 5.65 7.28
N LEU A 136 3.85 5.30 6.34
CA LEU A 136 4.04 4.12 5.49
C LEU A 136 5.35 4.21 4.68
N ALA A 137 5.58 5.35 4.03
CA ALA A 137 6.79 5.57 3.25
C ALA A 137 8.06 5.53 4.12
N ALA A 138 7.99 6.00 5.37
CA ALA A 138 9.09 5.91 6.33
C ALA A 138 9.39 4.45 6.71
N ALA A 139 8.37 3.66 7.05
CA ALA A 139 8.54 2.25 7.37
C ALA A 139 9.10 1.43 6.20
N ASP A 140 8.55 1.62 4.99
CA ASP A 140 9.04 0.94 3.78
C ASP A 140 10.48 1.39 3.43
N ALA A 141 10.82 2.66 3.63
CA ALA A 141 12.16 3.19 3.41
C ALA A 141 13.18 2.58 4.38
N ILE A 142 12.85 2.46 5.68
CA ILE A 142 13.69 1.79 6.66
C ILE A 142 13.89 0.32 6.26
N SER A 143 12.81 -0.38 5.91
CA SER A 143 12.88 -1.78 5.46
C SER A 143 13.76 -1.96 4.23
N ALA A 144 13.77 -1.01 3.30
CA ALA A 144 14.60 -1.08 2.09
C ALA A 144 16.09 -0.85 2.38
N THR A 145 16.41 -0.05 3.39
CA THR A 145 17.81 0.21 3.81
C THR A 145 18.34 -0.82 4.79
N ALA A 146 17.48 -1.64 5.38
CA ALA A 146 17.85 -2.63 6.35
C ALA A 146 18.62 -3.78 5.66
N GLY A 147 19.83 -4.04 6.13
CA GLY A 147 20.75 -5.04 5.54
C GLY A 147 21.84 -4.47 4.65
N ASP A 148 21.71 -3.23 4.17
CA ASP A 148 22.78 -2.57 3.42
C ASP A 148 23.83 -2.01 4.39
N VAL A 149 25.05 -2.54 4.31
CA VAL A 149 26.21 -2.02 5.05
C VAL A 149 26.84 -0.93 4.21
N CYS A 150 27.03 0.26 4.79
CA CYS A 150 27.73 1.33 4.10
C CYS A 150 29.21 0.95 3.90
N GLU A 151 29.65 0.82 2.64
CA GLU A 151 31.03 0.43 2.30
C GLU A 151 32.10 1.32 2.93
N ASN A 152 31.79 2.60 3.15
CA ASN A 152 32.75 3.57 3.66
C ASN A 152 32.92 3.55 5.18
N CYS A 153 31.85 3.31 5.95
CA CYS A 153 31.91 3.38 7.41
C CYS A 153 31.64 2.05 8.12
N ASN A 154 31.28 0.99 7.39
CA ASN A 154 30.87 -0.32 7.93
C ASN A 154 29.81 -0.25 9.04
N GLN A 155 29.14 0.89 9.16
CA GLN A 155 28.01 1.03 10.07
C GLN A 155 26.82 0.35 9.41
N GLN A 156 26.15 -0.46 10.21
CA GLN A 156 24.93 -1.12 9.80
C GLN A 156 23.86 -0.07 9.46
N SER A 157 22.87 -0.51 8.68
CA SER A 157 21.66 0.20 8.28
C SER A 157 21.01 1.09 9.34
N CYS A 158 19.99 1.88 8.97
CA CYS A 158 19.17 2.73 9.85
C CYS A 158 18.44 2.05 11.03
N CYS A 159 18.82 0.84 11.41
CA CYS A 159 18.24 0.05 12.48
C CYS A 159 18.86 0.40 13.84
N THR A 160 18.74 1.67 14.26
CA THR A 160 19.08 2.05 15.63
C THR A 160 18.07 1.46 16.62
N LYS A 161 18.45 1.32 17.89
CA LYS A 161 17.54 0.86 18.96
C LYS A 161 16.26 1.70 19.02
N GLU A 162 16.36 3.02 18.84
CA GLU A 162 15.21 3.93 18.88
C GLU A 162 14.23 3.66 17.73
N ILE A 163 14.73 3.44 16.52
CA ILE A 163 13.90 3.08 15.35
C ILE A 163 13.28 1.69 15.58
N HIS A 164 14.05 0.72 16.09
CA HIS A 164 13.55 -0.61 16.40
C HIS A 164 12.41 -0.56 17.44
N ASP A 165 12.62 0.13 18.56
CA ASP A 165 11.61 0.30 19.62
C ASP A 165 10.36 1.02 19.07
N ARG A 166 10.53 2.02 18.21
CA ARG A 166 9.40 2.72 17.60
C ARG A 166 8.62 1.82 16.63
N LEU A 167 9.30 1.06 15.79
CA LEU A 167 8.67 0.10 14.88
C LEU A 167 7.95 -1.01 15.65
N MET A 168 8.52 -1.49 16.77
CA MET A 168 7.90 -2.49 17.64
C MET A 168 6.58 -1.97 18.23
N LYS A 169 6.60 -0.73 18.75
CA LYS A 169 5.41 -0.02 19.23
C LYS A 169 4.33 0.10 18.16
N MET A 170 4.72 0.52 16.96
CA MET A 170 3.77 0.68 15.85
C MET A 170 3.21 -0.66 15.37
N ALA A 171 4.02 -1.71 15.31
CA ALA A 171 3.62 -3.00 14.77
C ALA A 171 2.72 -3.80 15.73
N TYR A 172 3.02 -3.79 17.03
CA TYR A 172 2.48 -4.78 17.97
C TYR A 172 1.85 -4.20 19.24
N GLU A 173 2.13 -2.96 19.64
CA GLU A 173 1.58 -2.43 20.88
C GLU A 173 0.12 -1.95 20.72
N MET A 174 -0.64 -2.21 21.77
CA MET A 174 -1.99 -1.70 21.97
C MET A 174 -1.99 -0.72 23.14
N ASP A 175 -2.88 0.26 23.09
CA ASP A 175 -3.15 1.14 24.22
C ASP A 175 -3.94 0.43 25.33
N LYS A 176 -4.24 1.16 26.40
CA LYS A 176 -4.97 0.64 27.57
C LYS A 176 -6.43 0.29 27.25
N ASP A 177 -6.96 0.85 26.17
CA ASP A 177 -8.34 0.66 25.71
C ASP A 177 -8.45 -0.51 24.72
N GLY A 178 -7.33 -1.20 24.46
CA GLY A 178 -7.25 -2.32 23.50
C GLY A 178 -7.24 -1.88 22.04
N CYS A 179 -7.06 -0.59 21.76
CA CYS A 179 -6.89 -0.07 20.42
C CYS A 179 -5.41 -0.11 20.02
N TRP A 180 -5.13 -0.34 18.74
CA TRP A 180 -3.76 -0.32 18.23
C TRP A 180 -3.17 1.09 18.31
N ILE A 181 -1.92 1.22 18.76
CA ILE A 181 -1.22 2.51 18.78
C ILE A 181 -1.12 3.10 17.36
N GLU A 182 -0.80 2.27 16.37
CA GLU A 182 -0.91 2.65 14.95
C GLU A 182 -2.29 2.22 14.40
N PRO A 183 -3.17 3.16 14.05
CA PRO A 183 -4.51 2.84 13.58
C PRO A 183 -4.52 2.14 12.21
N SER A 184 -3.59 2.47 11.30
CA SER A 184 -3.57 1.87 9.96
C SER A 184 -2.95 0.47 9.96
N ALA A 185 -3.76 -0.54 9.63
CA ALA A 185 -3.29 -1.91 9.45
C ALA A 185 -2.17 -2.03 8.40
N ARG A 186 -2.19 -1.17 7.38
CA ARG A 186 -1.17 -1.15 6.32
C ARG A 186 0.18 -0.67 6.85
N VAL A 187 0.18 0.38 7.67
CA VAL A 187 1.39 0.89 8.33
C VAL A 187 1.93 -0.13 9.34
N ARG A 188 1.06 -0.79 10.12
CA ARG A 188 1.47 -1.88 11.03
C ARG A 188 2.19 -3.00 10.28
N GLY A 189 1.62 -3.45 9.16
CA GLY A 189 2.24 -4.49 8.33
C GLY A 189 3.58 -4.07 7.74
N ALA A 190 3.74 -2.79 7.37
CA ALA A 190 5.03 -2.26 6.90
C ALA A 190 6.06 -2.16 8.03
N ALA A 191 5.66 -1.71 9.22
CA ALA A 191 6.53 -1.66 10.40
C ALA A 191 7.02 -3.06 10.80
N ALA A 192 6.14 -4.07 10.76
CA ALA A 192 6.52 -5.46 11.02
C ALA A 192 7.54 -5.98 9.98
N ARG A 193 7.39 -5.64 8.70
CA ARG A 193 8.39 -5.99 7.66
C ARG A 193 9.73 -5.30 7.92
N ALA A 194 9.71 -4.03 8.29
CA ALA A 194 10.92 -3.28 8.61
C ALA A 194 11.68 -3.90 9.80
N LEU A 195 10.96 -4.35 10.84
CA LEU A 195 11.56 -5.07 11.97
C LEU A 195 12.24 -6.37 11.54
N LEU A 196 11.61 -7.15 10.66
CA LEU A 196 12.19 -8.41 10.15
C LEU A 196 13.42 -8.18 9.28
N ALA A 197 13.50 -7.04 8.59
CA ALA A 197 14.64 -6.67 7.77
C ALA A 197 15.81 -6.14 8.63
N CYS A 198 15.51 -5.51 9.77
CA CYS A 198 16.53 -5.07 10.71
C CYS A 198 17.20 -6.27 11.39
N PRO A 199 18.53 -6.25 11.56
CA PRO A 199 19.21 -7.28 12.34
C PRO A 199 18.69 -7.26 13.79
N PRO A 200 18.53 -8.43 14.43
CA PRO A 200 18.13 -8.49 15.82
C PRO A 200 19.11 -7.66 16.65
N GLN A 201 18.60 -6.69 17.39
CA GLN A 201 19.41 -5.96 18.35
C GLN A 201 19.75 -6.97 19.44
N GLU A 202 20.99 -7.46 19.45
CA GLU A 202 21.51 -8.10 20.65
C GLU A 202 21.31 -7.06 21.76
N GLU A 203 20.59 -7.45 22.81
CA GLU A 203 20.61 -6.68 24.04
C GLU A 203 22.06 -6.65 24.46
N ILE A 204 22.78 -5.59 24.08
CA ILE A 204 24.15 -5.36 24.54
C ILE A 204 24.00 -5.38 26.05
N ASP A 205 24.47 -6.46 26.67
CA ASP A 205 24.36 -6.64 28.09
C ASP A 205 25.30 -5.61 28.73
N ILE A 206 24.74 -4.43 29.05
CA ILE A 206 25.47 -3.33 29.69
C ILE A 206 25.98 -3.76 31.08
N ARG A 207 25.64 -4.98 31.58
CA ARG A 207 26.16 -5.54 32.83
C ARG A 207 27.68 -5.70 32.88
N GLY A 208 28.42 -5.52 31.79
CA GLY A 208 29.88 -5.60 31.77
C GLY A 208 30.64 -4.28 31.63
N ARG A 209 29.98 -3.14 31.33
CA ARG A 209 30.70 -1.86 31.25
C ARG A 209 30.74 -1.25 32.65
N GLU A 210 31.75 -1.65 33.43
CA GLU A 210 32.18 -0.88 34.60
C GLU A 210 32.26 0.59 34.17
N LEU A 211 31.31 1.40 34.66
CA LEU A 211 31.47 2.83 34.65
C LEU A 211 32.84 3.11 35.25
N PRO A 212 33.72 3.88 34.60
CA PRO A 212 34.97 4.28 35.24
C PRO A 212 34.59 4.88 36.61
N PRO A 213 35.24 4.45 37.71
CA PRO A 213 35.00 5.00 39.03
C PRO A 213 35.50 6.45 39.02
N GLY A 214 34.63 7.35 38.55
CA GLY A 214 34.86 8.76 38.36
C GLY A 214 33.81 9.54 39.14
N GLU A 215 33.96 9.48 40.46
CA GLU A 215 33.94 10.64 41.37
C GLU A 215 33.24 11.90 40.80
N ARG A 216 31.95 12.02 41.10
CA ARG A 216 31.27 13.32 41.14
C ARG A 216 30.89 13.57 42.59
N GLU A 217 31.83 14.14 43.34
CA GLU A 217 31.49 14.87 44.56
C GLU A 217 30.50 15.98 44.19
N LEU A 218 29.26 15.83 44.67
CA LEU A 218 28.29 16.91 44.64
C LEU A 218 28.73 17.97 45.65
N PRO A 219 28.76 19.27 45.28
CA PRO A 219 29.00 20.33 46.26
C PRO A 219 27.87 20.31 47.31
N PRO A 220 28.18 20.31 48.61
CA PRO A 220 27.17 20.41 49.66
C PRO A 220 26.64 21.84 49.69
N GLY A 221 25.36 22.05 49.36
CA GLY A 221 24.76 23.38 49.53
C GLY A 221 23.47 23.72 48.77
N VAL A 222 22.73 22.76 48.20
CA VAL A 222 21.39 23.07 47.68
C VAL A 222 20.37 22.88 48.79
N GLU A 223 19.99 24.01 49.40
CA GLU A 223 18.90 24.14 50.36
C GLU A 223 17.59 23.62 49.74
N VAL A 224 17.01 22.61 50.38
CA VAL A 224 15.79 21.94 49.95
C VAL A 224 14.61 22.91 50.11
N ILE A 225 14.13 23.45 48.99
CA ILE A 225 12.85 24.17 48.96
C ILE A 225 11.73 23.13 49.20
N PRO A 226 10.85 23.31 50.20
CA PRO A 226 9.77 22.38 50.48
C PRO A 226 8.81 22.27 49.27
N PRO A 227 8.30 21.07 48.96
CA PRO A 227 7.40 20.86 47.84
C PRO A 227 6.13 21.68 48.03
N ALA A 228 5.73 22.38 46.96
CA ALA A 228 4.44 23.07 46.89
C ALA A 228 3.29 22.06 47.12
N PRO A 229 2.23 22.44 47.85
CA PRO A 229 1.11 21.56 48.16
C PRO A 229 0.40 21.14 46.87
N THR A 230 0.32 19.82 46.68
CA THR A 230 -0.44 19.16 45.62
C THR A 230 -1.91 19.61 45.66
N PRO A 231 -2.50 20.09 44.55
CA PRO A 231 -3.93 20.39 44.51
C PRO A 231 -4.74 19.12 44.74
N ALA A 232 -5.71 19.22 45.64
CA ALA A 232 -6.58 18.13 46.05
C ALA A 232 -7.39 17.57 44.86
N PRO A 233 -7.60 16.25 44.80
CA PRO A 233 -8.43 15.64 43.77
C PRO A 233 -9.89 16.12 43.90
N PRO A 234 -10.58 16.39 42.78
CA PRO A 234 -11.99 16.74 42.80
C PRO A 234 -12.83 15.58 43.34
N ALA A 235 -13.80 15.92 44.18
CA ALA A 235 -14.69 14.98 44.85
C ALA A 235 -15.52 14.14 43.85
N PRO A 236 -15.82 12.87 44.19
CA PRO A 236 -16.68 12.02 43.38
C PRO A 236 -18.11 12.57 43.34
N MET A 237 -18.59 12.93 42.16
CA MET A 237 -20.00 13.22 41.93
C MET A 237 -20.78 11.90 41.88
N SER A 238 -21.35 11.49 43.01
CA SER A 238 -22.42 10.51 43.06
C SER A 238 -23.69 11.11 42.45
N GLY A 239 -24.09 10.60 41.30
CA GLY A 239 -25.32 10.98 40.61
C GLY A 239 -25.84 9.83 39.77
N THR A 240 -26.39 8.81 40.42
CA THR A 240 -27.13 7.73 39.78
C THR A 240 -28.39 8.31 39.14
N ARG A 241 -28.39 8.50 37.81
CA ARG A 241 -29.59 8.86 37.05
C ARG A 241 -30.07 7.62 36.30
N ALA A 242 -31.28 7.19 36.64
CA ALA A 242 -31.98 6.10 35.98
C ALA A 242 -32.12 6.38 34.47
N VAL A 243 -31.69 5.41 33.67
CA VAL A 243 -31.88 5.35 32.23
C VAL A 243 -33.33 4.94 31.96
N PRO A 244 -34.15 5.76 31.26
CA PRO A 244 -35.42 5.28 30.75
C PRO A 244 -35.19 4.35 29.56
N THR A 245 -35.83 3.19 29.64
CA THR A 245 -35.91 2.13 28.64
C THR A 245 -36.36 2.67 27.27
N PRO A 246 -35.72 2.31 26.15
CA PRO A 246 -36.20 2.67 24.82
C PRO A 246 -37.47 1.87 24.50
N THR A 247 -38.57 2.58 24.26
CA THR A 247 -39.80 2.02 23.70
C THR A 247 -39.57 1.68 22.22
N GLU A 248 -39.73 0.41 21.90
CA GLU A 248 -39.63 -0.21 20.58
C GLU A 248 -40.80 0.22 19.68
N PRO A 249 -40.57 0.87 18.53
CA PRO A 249 -41.63 1.11 17.55
C PRO A 249 -41.90 -0.15 16.73
N SER A 250 -43.07 -0.75 16.98
CA SER A 250 -43.70 -1.79 16.17
C SER A 250 -43.95 -1.29 14.74
N PHE A 251 -43.23 -1.84 13.77
CA PHE A 251 -43.54 -1.71 12.35
C PHE A 251 -44.35 -2.94 11.90
N ALA A 252 -45.60 -2.69 11.49
CA ALA A 252 -46.42 -3.67 10.79
C ALA A 252 -45.88 -3.92 9.37
N PRO A 253 -45.89 -5.17 8.88
CA PRO A 253 -45.50 -5.46 7.51
C PRO A 253 -46.62 -5.07 6.52
N PRO A 254 -46.30 -4.42 5.38
CA PRO A 254 -47.23 -4.35 4.27
C PRO A 254 -47.25 -5.66 3.49
N ALA A 255 -48.44 -5.96 2.97
CA ALA A 255 -48.85 -7.19 2.32
C ALA A 255 -48.17 -7.45 0.98
N ASP A 256 -48.19 -8.73 0.62
CA ASP A 256 -47.93 -9.32 -0.69
C ASP A 256 -48.49 -8.52 -1.85
N GLU A 257 -47.65 -8.22 -2.84
CA GLU A 257 -48.09 -8.17 -4.24
C GLU A 257 -47.14 -8.96 -5.15
N THR A 258 -47.71 -10.06 -5.61
CA THR A 258 -47.46 -10.86 -6.81
C THR A 258 -46.75 -10.19 -7.99
N GLY A 259 -45.62 -10.80 -8.39
CA GLY A 259 -45.40 -11.40 -9.72
C GLY A 259 -45.56 -10.52 -10.98
N SER A 260 -44.43 -10.28 -11.65
CA SER A 260 -44.36 -10.23 -13.12
C SER A 260 -42.93 -10.53 -13.59
N GLU A 261 -42.78 -11.63 -14.32
CA GLU A 261 -41.58 -12.00 -15.08
C GLU A 261 -41.44 -11.06 -16.28
N GLU A 262 -40.36 -10.28 -16.35
CA GLU A 262 -39.93 -9.61 -17.59
C GLU A 262 -38.44 -9.85 -17.87
N ALA A 263 -38.17 -10.14 -19.13
CA ALA A 263 -36.94 -10.70 -19.66
C ALA A 263 -35.71 -9.78 -19.47
N GLY A 264 -34.63 -10.37 -18.95
CA GLY A 264 -33.37 -9.69 -18.64
C GLY A 264 -32.65 -9.12 -19.86
N ARG A 265 -32.65 -7.78 -19.94
CA ARG A 265 -31.67 -6.99 -20.68
C ARG A 265 -30.60 -6.59 -19.66
N GLN A 266 -29.34 -7.00 -19.87
CA GLN A 266 -28.23 -6.65 -18.99
C GLN A 266 -27.97 -5.13 -19.06
N GLU A 267 -28.52 -4.39 -18.10
CA GLU A 267 -28.04 -3.05 -17.76
C GLU A 267 -26.63 -3.19 -17.17
N THR A 268 -25.64 -2.72 -17.90
CA THR A 268 -24.30 -2.50 -17.36
C THR A 268 -24.34 -1.36 -16.37
N ASP A 269 -23.80 -1.59 -15.17
CA ASP A 269 -23.77 -0.64 -14.07
C ASP A 269 -23.18 0.72 -14.53
N PRO A 270 -23.94 1.83 -14.47
CA PRO A 270 -23.50 3.13 -14.98
C PRO A 270 -22.23 3.65 -14.28
N ILE A 271 -21.90 3.10 -13.10
CA ILE A 271 -20.66 3.42 -12.38
C ILE A 271 -19.43 2.84 -13.10
N GLU A 272 -19.55 1.67 -13.74
CA GLU A 272 -18.45 1.00 -14.43
C GLU A 272 -18.15 1.67 -15.78
N GLU A 273 -19.15 2.21 -16.46
CA GLU A 273 -18.99 2.97 -17.70
C GLU A 273 -18.25 4.30 -17.47
N VAL A 274 -18.59 5.04 -16.41
CA VAL A 274 -17.89 6.28 -16.04
C VAL A 274 -16.44 6.03 -15.65
N ARG A 275 -16.17 4.92 -14.95
CA ARG A 275 -14.81 4.51 -14.58
C ARG A 275 -13.96 4.17 -15.79
N ASN A 276 -14.54 3.44 -16.75
CA ASN A 276 -13.85 3.05 -17.97
C ASN A 276 -13.53 4.27 -18.87
N GLU A 277 -14.41 5.28 -18.90
CA GLU A 277 -14.16 6.51 -19.64
C GLU A 277 -13.09 7.39 -18.97
N GLN A 278 -13.06 7.46 -17.63
CA GLN A 278 -11.96 8.14 -16.91
C GLN A 278 -10.59 7.47 -17.17
N ILE A 279 -10.54 6.13 -17.21
CA ILE A 279 -9.31 5.39 -17.56
C ILE A 279 -8.88 5.68 -19.00
N ARG A 280 -9.83 5.83 -19.93
CA ARG A 280 -9.55 6.17 -21.33
C ARG A 280 -8.92 7.56 -21.45
N ILE A 281 -9.48 8.57 -20.77
CA ILE A 281 -8.97 9.95 -20.76
C ILE A 281 -7.57 10.03 -20.14
N LEU A 282 -7.33 9.30 -19.05
CA LEU A 282 -6.01 9.23 -18.40
C LEU A 282 -4.94 8.61 -19.31
N LYS A 283 -5.27 7.52 -20.03
CA LYS A 283 -4.33 6.92 -20.99
C LYS A 283 -3.98 7.87 -22.14
N THR A 284 -4.96 8.59 -22.69
CA THR A 284 -4.70 9.56 -23.77
C THR A 284 -3.81 10.73 -23.34
N ASN A 285 -3.91 11.18 -22.09
CA ASN A 285 -3.11 12.29 -21.58
C ASN A 285 -1.66 11.89 -21.23
N ILE A 286 -1.41 10.62 -20.89
CA ILE A 286 -0.06 10.11 -20.60
C ILE A 286 0.71 9.79 -21.88
N ASP A 287 0.03 9.29 -22.92
CA ASP A 287 0.68 8.89 -24.17
C ASP A 287 1.02 10.06 -25.11
N ALA A 288 0.31 11.19 -24.99
CA ALA A 288 0.56 12.39 -25.79
C ALA A 288 1.98 12.99 -25.59
N PRO A 289 2.46 13.26 -24.36
CA PRO A 289 3.81 13.80 -24.16
C PRO A 289 4.91 12.80 -24.57
N ARG A 290 4.71 11.49 -24.36
CA ARG A 290 5.67 10.46 -24.80
C ARG A 290 5.86 10.41 -26.32
N ARG A 291 4.79 10.63 -27.10
CA ARG A 291 4.90 10.71 -28.57
C ARG A 291 5.66 11.96 -29.04
N ILE A 292 5.57 13.05 -28.29
CA ILE A 292 6.29 14.30 -28.59
C ILE A 292 7.79 14.12 -28.28
N GLU A 293 8.14 13.47 -27.16
CA GLU A 293 9.54 13.15 -26.82
C GLU A 293 10.17 12.15 -27.81
N ALA A 294 9.46 11.10 -28.20
CA ALA A 294 9.94 10.13 -29.18
C ALA A 294 10.24 10.78 -30.54
N ARG A 295 9.35 11.67 -31.03
CA ARG A 295 9.60 12.43 -32.27
C ARG A 295 10.77 13.39 -32.16
N LYS A 296 11.01 13.94 -30.97
CA LYS A 296 12.16 14.83 -30.73
C LYS A 296 13.48 14.06 -30.77
N GLN A 297 13.49 12.82 -30.27
CA GLN A 297 14.65 11.93 -30.33
C GLN A 297 14.92 11.44 -31.76
N GLU A 298 13.90 11.10 -32.55
CA GLU A 298 14.08 10.74 -33.97
C GLU A 298 14.66 11.91 -34.79
N ALA A 299 14.17 13.14 -34.57
CA ALA A 299 14.65 14.33 -35.27
C ALA A 299 16.11 14.71 -34.94
N GLU A 300 16.64 14.28 -33.79
CA GLU A 300 18.01 14.58 -33.37
C GLU A 300 19.03 13.52 -33.86
N VAL A 301 18.56 12.34 -34.26
CA VAL A 301 19.40 11.25 -34.75
C VAL A 301 19.66 11.35 -36.27
N GLU A 302 18.70 11.85 -37.05
CA GLU A 302 18.84 11.98 -38.51
C GLU A 302 20.02 12.86 -39.01
N PRO A 303 20.37 14.01 -38.40
CA PRO A 303 21.42 14.86 -38.95
C PRO A 303 22.85 14.31 -38.77
N LYS A 304 23.08 13.30 -37.91
CA LYS A 304 24.42 12.75 -37.66
C LYS A 304 24.87 11.70 -38.67
N ILE A 305 23.95 11.14 -39.47
CA ILE A 305 24.28 10.12 -40.48
C ILE A 305 24.82 10.78 -41.77
N ASP A 306 24.40 12.01 -42.09
CA ASP A 306 24.85 12.71 -43.30
C ASP A 306 26.21 13.41 -43.15
N GLU A 307 26.60 13.79 -41.93
CA GLU A 307 27.93 14.39 -41.64
C GLU A 307 29.07 13.35 -41.79
N ALA A 308 28.81 12.08 -41.44
CA ALA A 308 29.78 11.00 -41.56
C ALA A 308 30.09 10.59 -43.02
N ARG A 309 29.26 11.02 -43.98
CA ARG A 309 29.41 10.69 -45.40
C ARG A 309 30.22 11.72 -46.20
N ARG A 310 30.61 12.85 -45.60
CA ARG A 310 31.27 13.98 -46.28
C ARG A 310 32.76 14.18 -45.97
N GLN A 311 33.48 13.17 -45.49
CA GLN A 311 34.94 13.27 -45.37
C GLN A 311 35.66 12.78 -46.66
N PRO A 312 36.39 13.66 -47.37
CA PRO A 312 37.17 13.26 -48.54
C PRO A 312 38.43 12.48 -48.11
N LYS A 313 38.60 11.30 -48.71
CA LYS A 313 39.81 10.49 -48.63
C LYS A 313 40.95 11.24 -49.35
N SER A 314 41.94 11.72 -48.61
CA SER A 314 43.24 12.06 -49.20
C SER A 314 44.39 11.69 -48.29
N SER A 315 45.30 10.89 -48.87
CA SER A 315 46.75 10.83 -48.61
C SER A 315 47.25 10.55 -47.18
N ARG A 316 47.71 9.32 -46.95
CA ARG A 316 49.15 9.07 -46.76
C ARG A 316 49.49 7.58 -46.79
N ARG A 317 50.39 7.25 -47.72
CA ARG A 317 51.25 6.06 -47.69
C ARG A 317 52.24 6.16 -46.52
N THR A 318 52.62 4.98 -46.00
CA THR A 318 53.99 4.46 -45.81
C THR A 318 54.32 4.01 -44.37
N ALA A 319 54.75 2.74 -44.29
CA ALA A 319 55.46 2.04 -43.20
C ALA A 319 54.60 1.81 -41.92
N GLN A 320 54.39 0.60 -41.43
CA GLN A 320 55.43 -0.31 -40.95
C GLN A 320 54.86 -1.74 -40.74
N LEU A 321 55.69 -2.73 -41.03
CA LEU A 321 55.49 -4.15 -40.73
C LEU A 321 55.42 -4.39 -39.21
N GLY A 322 54.69 -5.44 -38.79
CA GLY A 322 55.06 -6.20 -37.60
C GLY A 322 53.95 -7.04 -36.95
N LEU A 323 54.00 -8.35 -37.21
CA LEU A 323 53.54 -9.49 -36.38
C LEU A 323 52.02 -9.63 -36.10
N LEU A 324 51.35 -10.65 -36.66
CA LEU A 324 51.12 -11.99 -36.06
C LEU A 324 50.48 -11.87 -34.65
N GLN A 325 49.25 -12.30 -34.39
CA GLN A 325 48.76 -13.67 -34.52
C GLN A 325 47.22 -13.71 -34.63
N ALA A 326 46.73 -14.65 -35.44
CA ALA A 326 45.33 -14.98 -35.63
C ALA A 326 44.88 -16.08 -34.65
N THR A 327 43.67 -15.96 -34.09
CA THR A 327 42.94 -17.07 -33.47
C THR A 327 41.71 -17.39 -34.33
N PRO A 328 41.45 -18.66 -34.68
CA PRO A 328 40.30 -19.02 -35.51
C PRO A 328 39.01 -19.15 -34.67
N VAL A 329 37.96 -18.51 -35.18
CA VAL A 329 36.56 -18.68 -34.77
C VAL A 329 36.07 -20.06 -35.23
N ALA A 330 35.68 -20.89 -34.28
CA ALA A 330 35.04 -22.18 -34.55
C ALA A 330 33.55 -21.98 -34.87
N THR A 331 33.19 -22.12 -36.15
CA THR A 331 31.81 -22.30 -36.62
C THR A 331 31.28 -23.67 -36.19
N ARG A 332 30.25 -23.69 -35.34
CA ARG A 332 29.55 -24.91 -34.90
C ARG A 332 28.52 -25.32 -35.96
N ARG A 333 28.72 -26.52 -36.53
CA ARG A 333 27.83 -27.20 -37.47
C ARG A 333 26.50 -27.57 -36.82
N VAL A 334 25.42 -27.37 -37.56
CA VAL A 334 24.07 -27.92 -37.32
C VAL A 334 24.04 -29.35 -37.87
N PRO A 335 23.61 -30.38 -37.12
CA PRO A 335 23.31 -31.68 -37.69
C PRO A 335 21.83 -31.77 -38.09
N GLU A 336 21.64 -31.74 -39.40
CA GLU A 336 20.95 -32.73 -40.24
C GLU A 336 19.87 -33.64 -39.59
N SER A 337 18.67 -33.45 -40.12
CA SER A 337 17.42 -34.20 -39.91
C SER A 337 17.55 -35.65 -40.38
N GLN A 338 17.14 -36.60 -39.52
CA GLN A 338 16.89 -38.00 -39.89
C GLN A 338 15.38 -38.28 -39.94
N ALA A 339 15.00 -39.00 -41.01
CA ALA A 339 13.66 -39.45 -41.35
C ALA A 339 13.14 -40.58 -40.42
N PRO A 340 11.81 -40.81 -40.36
CA PRO A 340 11.22 -41.79 -39.45
C PRO A 340 11.32 -43.24 -39.96
N ALA A 341 11.60 -44.15 -39.03
CA ALA A 341 11.60 -45.60 -39.23
C ALA A 341 10.22 -46.21 -38.98
N ASN A 342 9.94 -47.28 -39.73
CA ASN A 342 8.73 -48.08 -39.80
C ASN A 342 8.23 -48.63 -38.44
N ILE A 343 6.91 -48.62 -38.26
CA ILE A 343 6.20 -49.33 -37.19
C ILE A 343 5.70 -50.68 -37.74
N PRO A 344 6.01 -51.82 -37.11
CA PRO A 344 5.39 -53.10 -37.45
C PRO A 344 4.01 -53.26 -36.81
N VAL A 345 3.11 -53.85 -37.58
CA VAL A 345 1.76 -54.30 -37.20
C VAL A 345 1.88 -55.71 -36.64
N GLU A 346 1.42 -55.91 -35.41
CA GLU A 346 1.14 -57.21 -34.78
C GLU A 346 -0.05 -57.01 -33.83
N ASP A 347 -0.87 -57.97 -33.45
CA ASP A 347 -1.49 -59.14 -34.09
C ASP A 347 -2.63 -59.50 -33.11
N GLU A 348 -3.75 -59.99 -33.62
CA GLU A 348 -4.92 -60.32 -32.83
C GLU A 348 -4.61 -61.48 -31.86
N THR A 349 -4.82 -61.28 -30.56
CA THR A 349 -4.92 -62.40 -29.62
C THR A 349 -6.19 -62.29 -28.78
N ILE A 350 -7.15 -63.10 -29.18
CA ILE A 350 -8.37 -63.47 -28.47
C ILE A 350 -7.99 -64.02 -27.08
N GLN A 351 -8.45 -63.34 -26.01
CA GLN A 351 -8.42 -63.88 -24.65
C GLN A 351 -9.80 -63.90 -24.01
N ARG A 352 -9.99 -65.00 -23.29
CA ARG A 352 -11.23 -65.62 -22.83
C ARG A 352 -11.88 -64.85 -21.68
N LEU A 353 -13.21 -64.86 -21.66
CA LEU A 353 -14.04 -64.48 -20.52
C LEU A 353 -13.73 -65.36 -19.29
N PRO A 354 -13.47 -64.77 -18.11
CA PRO A 354 -13.43 -65.52 -16.86
C PRO A 354 -14.84 -65.82 -16.31
N PRO A 355 -14.99 -66.89 -15.50
CA PRO A 355 -16.27 -67.33 -14.97
C PRO A 355 -16.84 -66.36 -13.92
N ILE A 356 -18.17 -66.32 -13.88
CA ILE A 356 -18.99 -65.67 -12.86
C ILE A 356 -18.71 -66.37 -11.52
N VAL A 357 -18.14 -65.65 -10.56
CA VAL A 357 -17.98 -66.07 -9.17
C VAL A 357 -18.74 -65.14 -8.25
N ASP A 358 -19.33 -65.75 -7.23
CA ASP A 358 -20.38 -65.26 -6.36
C ASP A 358 -20.05 -63.99 -5.55
N ALA A 359 -21.12 -63.23 -5.32
CA ALA A 359 -21.16 -62.04 -4.50
C ALA A 359 -21.03 -62.37 -3.00
N SER A 360 -19.82 -62.23 -2.43
CA SER A 360 -19.59 -61.78 -1.05
C SER A 360 -18.10 -61.74 -0.72
N THR A 361 -17.41 -60.70 -1.19
CA THR A 361 -16.14 -60.28 -0.58
C THR A 361 -16.00 -58.78 -0.80
N MET A 362 -16.22 -57.99 0.26
CA MET A 362 -15.88 -56.57 0.24
C MET A 362 -14.37 -56.44 0.20
N VAL A 363 -13.79 -56.40 -1.00
CA VAL A 363 -12.41 -55.98 -1.22
C VAL A 363 -12.38 -54.47 -1.04
N THR A 364 -11.85 -54.01 0.08
CA THR A 364 -11.53 -52.61 0.31
C THR A 364 -10.43 -52.20 -0.69
N VAL A 365 -10.82 -51.72 -1.86
CA VAL A 365 -9.90 -51.10 -2.83
C VAL A 365 -9.29 -49.89 -2.14
N ARG A 366 -8.05 -50.02 -1.66
CA ARG A 366 -7.28 -48.86 -1.20
C ARG A 366 -7.10 -47.95 -2.41
N PRO A 367 -7.60 -46.70 -2.40
CA PRO A 367 -7.35 -45.78 -3.49
C PRO A 367 -5.83 -45.64 -3.66
N ALA A 368 -5.36 -45.73 -4.90
CA ALA A 368 -3.96 -45.53 -5.23
C ALA A 368 -3.48 -44.20 -4.60
N PRO A 369 -2.25 -44.14 -4.05
CA PRO A 369 -1.74 -42.93 -3.44
C PRO A 369 -1.75 -41.80 -4.48
N LEU A 370 -2.61 -40.80 -4.25
CA LEU A 370 -2.72 -39.61 -5.08
C LEU A 370 -1.38 -38.87 -5.01
N ILE A 371 -0.68 -38.84 -6.14
CA ILE A 371 0.50 -38.00 -6.32
C ILE A 371 0.01 -36.55 -6.22
N VAL A 372 0.31 -35.91 -5.09
CA VAL A 372 -0.03 -34.50 -4.87
C VAL A 372 0.95 -33.68 -5.70
N ASN A 373 0.54 -33.35 -6.93
CA ASN A 373 1.30 -32.43 -7.78
C ASN A 373 1.06 -31.01 -7.26
N ASN A 374 2.10 -30.42 -6.69
CA ASN A 374 2.12 -29.00 -6.35
C ASN A 374 2.67 -28.20 -7.54
N GLY A 375 2.21 -26.97 -7.71
CA GLY A 375 2.76 -26.05 -8.71
C GLY A 375 2.80 -24.61 -8.22
N THR A 376 3.51 -23.76 -8.95
CA THR A 376 3.60 -22.32 -8.69
C THR A 376 3.20 -21.52 -9.92
N VAL A 377 2.45 -20.44 -9.74
CA VAL A 377 2.08 -19.55 -10.85
C VAL A 377 3.32 -18.83 -11.37
N GLU A 378 3.62 -19.02 -12.65
CA GLU A 378 4.79 -18.41 -13.31
C GLU A 378 4.39 -17.15 -14.08
N PHE A 379 3.27 -17.20 -14.81
CA PHE A 379 2.82 -16.11 -15.66
C PHE A 379 1.29 -16.01 -15.73
N ILE A 380 0.77 -14.80 -15.94
CA ILE A 380 -0.66 -14.51 -16.00
C ILE A 380 -0.97 -13.70 -17.24
N ASP A 381 -1.75 -14.27 -18.17
CA ASP A 381 -2.26 -13.56 -19.35
C ASP A 381 -3.64 -12.96 -19.04
N LEU A 382 -3.66 -11.66 -18.71
CA LEU A 382 -4.90 -10.92 -18.43
C LEU A 382 -5.79 -10.76 -19.68
N LYS A 383 -5.23 -10.79 -20.90
CA LYS A 383 -6.02 -10.63 -22.13
C LYS A 383 -6.80 -11.89 -22.44
N GLN A 384 -6.14 -13.04 -22.29
CA GLN A 384 -6.74 -14.36 -22.55
C GLN A 384 -7.43 -14.95 -21.33
N ARG A 385 -7.25 -14.34 -20.15
CA ARG A 385 -7.72 -14.85 -18.85
C ARG A 385 -7.14 -16.25 -18.54
N LEU A 386 -5.85 -16.45 -18.82
CA LEU A 386 -5.14 -17.70 -18.61
C LEU A 386 -4.04 -17.52 -17.56
N VAL A 387 -3.80 -18.58 -16.78
CA VAL A 387 -2.75 -18.66 -15.76
C VAL A 387 -1.82 -19.80 -16.15
N VAL A 388 -0.54 -19.50 -16.34
CA VAL A 388 0.49 -20.50 -16.63
C VAL A 388 1.20 -20.85 -15.33
N VAL A 389 1.23 -22.14 -15.02
CA VAL A 389 1.79 -22.66 -13.78
C VAL A 389 2.90 -23.64 -14.07
N ARG A 390 3.95 -23.60 -13.26
CA ARG A 390 5.05 -24.55 -13.28
C ARG A 390 4.78 -25.66 -12.28
N THR A 391 4.76 -26.91 -12.70
CA THR A 391 4.52 -28.06 -11.81
C THR A 391 5.83 -28.58 -11.24
N SER A 392 5.86 -28.91 -9.95
CA SER A 392 7.02 -29.54 -9.31
C SER A 392 6.96 -31.05 -9.53
N GLY A 393 7.47 -31.52 -10.67
CA GLY A 393 7.57 -32.94 -11.02
C GLY A 393 7.38 -33.20 -12.51
N GLU A 394 7.75 -34.40 -12.97
CA GLU A 394 7.50 -34.85 -14.35
C GLU A 394 6.02 -35.14 -14.65
N GLY A 395 5.17 -35.09 -13.62
CA GLY A 395 3.73 -35.33 -13.75
C GLY A 395 3.02 -34.21 -14.52
N GLN A 396 2.26 -34.61 -15.54
CA GLN A 396 1.28 -33.74 -16.19
C GLN A 396 0.00 -33.64 -15.34
N LEU A 397 -0.59 -32.45 -15.29
CA LEU A 397 -1.90 -32.27 -14.70
C LEU A 397 -2.98 -32.75 -15.68
N PRO A 398 -3.94 -33.58 -15.26
CA PRO A 398 -4.98 -34.06 -16.15
C PRO A 398 -5.81 -32.89 -16.69
N VAL A 399 -5.90 -32.78 -18.02
CA VAL A 399 -6.71 -31.75 -18.68
C VAL A 399 -8.17 -31.91 -18.25
N GLY A 400 -8.77 -30.81 -17.82
CA GLY A 400 -10.12 -30.77 -17.24
C GLY A 400 -10.19 -30.86 -15.72
N ALA A 401 -9.09 -31.20 -15.04
CA ALA A 401 -9.06 -31.21 -13.57
C ALA A 401 -9.19 -29.79 -12.99
N THR A 402 -9.80 -29.73 -11.80
CA THR A 402 -9.90 -28.50 -11.01
C THR A 402 -8.74 -28.43 -10.03
N VAL A 403 -8.10 -27.28 -9.96
CA VAL A 403 -7.02 -26.98 -9.03
C VAL A 403 -7.35 -25.72 -8.23
N GLN A 404 -6.86 -25.65 -7.00
CA GLN A 404 -7.08 -24.55 -6.11
C GLN A 404 -5.83 -23.67 -6.07
N ALA A 405 -6.00 -22.37 -6.31
CA ALA A 405 -4.94 -21.38 -6.14
C ALA A 405 -4.98 -20.80 -4.73
N SER A 406 -3.82 -20.66 -4.11
CA SER A 406 -3.66 -20.08 -2.77
C SER A 406 -2.46 -19.14 -2.68
N HIS A 407 -2.68 -18.00 -2.03
CA HIS A 407 -1.63 -17.06 -1.63
C HIS A 407 -0.86 -17.65 -0.45
N ARG A 408 0.48 -17.60 -0.51
CA ARG A 408 1.32 -17.98 0.63
C ARG A 408 1.60 -16.75 1.49
N PHE A 409 0.76 -16.50 2.48
CA PHE A 409 1.01 -15.48 3.49
C PHE A 409 1.85 -16.04 4.64
N LEU A 410 2.47 -15.16 5.43
CA LEU A 410 3.16 -15.54 6.67
C LEU A 410 2.22 -16.21 7.67
N THR A 411 0.92 -15.89 7.62
CA THR A 411 -0.12 -16.45 8.48
C THR A 411 -0.69 -17.79 7.99
N GLY A 412 -0.25 -18.28 6.82
CA GLY A 412 -0.72 -19.53 6.22
C GLY A 412 -1.23 -19.35 4.79
N PRO A 413 -1.57 -20.47 4.09
CA PRO A 413 -2.13 -20.41 2.76
C PRO A 413 -3.56 -19.87 2.78
N ALA A 414 -3.86 -18.87 1.95
CA ALA A 414 -5.22 -18.34 1.79
C ALA A 414 -5.73 -18.61 0.37
N VAL A 415 -6.87 -19.27 0.26
CA VAL A 415 -7.45 -19.67 -1.03
C VAL A 415 -7.89 -18.43 -1.83
N VAL A 416 -7.39 -18.32 -3.05
CA VAL A 416 -7.77 -17.28 -4.02
C VAL A 416 -9.02 -17.69 -4.79
N GLY A 417 -9.08 -18.96 -5.18
CA GLY A 417 -10.19 -19.56 -5.88
C GLY A 417 -9.78 -20.82 -6.64
N GLN A 418 -10.61 -21.22 -7.61
CA GLN A 418 -10.41 -22.45 -8.38
C GLN A 418 -10.14 -22.14 -9.85
N LEU A 419 -9.30 -22.98 -10.44
CA LEU A 419 -8.87 -22.94 -11.83
C LEU A 419 -9.08 -24.31 -12.45
N LYS A 420 -9.40 -24.37 -13.74
CA LYS A 420 -9.52 -25.62 -14.51
C LYS A 420 -8.32 -25.76 -15.45
N VAL A 421 -7.72 -26.94 -15.51
CA VAL A 421 -6.60 -27.24 -16.42
C VAL A 421 -7.11 -27.29 -17.86
N VAL A 422 -6.63 -26.41 -18.73
CA VAL A 422 -7.02 -26.34 -20.15
C VAL A 422 -5.98 -27.04 -21.04
N ALA A 423 -4.70 -26.90 -20.71
CA ALA A 423 -3.60 -27.59 -21.37
C ALA A 423 -2.55 -28.00 -20.33
N SER A 424 -1.90 -29.14 -20.52
CA SER A 424 -0.78 -29.57 -19.68
C SER A 424 0.35 -30.12 -20.54
N GLU A 425 1.56 -29.70 -20.20
CA GLU A 425 2.82 -30.16 -20.75
C GLU A 425 3.70 -30.68 -19.59
N PRO A 426 4.75 -31.47 -19.83
CA PRO A 426 5.68 -31.87 -18.77
C PRO A 426 6.32 -30.63 -18.13
N GLY A 427 6.05 -30.40 -16.84
CA GLY A 427 6.60 -29.28 -16.07
C GLY A 427 5.80 -27.96 -16.13
N SER A 428 4.76 -27.87 -16.97
CA SER A 428 3.92 -26.67 -17.04
C SER A 428 2.47 -26.96 -17.41
N ALA A 429 1.53 -26.17 -16.90
CA ALA A 429 0.12 -26.26 -17.28
C ALA A 429 -0.50 -24.87 -17.47
N THR A 430 -1.46 -24.79 -18.39
CA THR A 430 -2.28 -23.59 -18.62
C THR A 430 -3.65 -23.80 -18.00
N LEU A 431 -4.03 -22.87 -17.12
CA LEU A 431 -5.24 -22.94 -16.32
C LEU A 431 -6.18 -21.78 -16.64
N GLN A 432 -7.49 -22.00 -16.50
CA GLN A 432 -8.53 -20.99 -16.71
C GLN A 432 -9.38 -20.84 -15.44
N PRO A 433 -9.72 -19.61 -15.00
CA PRO A 433 -10.61 -19.39 -13.85
C PRO A 433 -11.99 -20.00 -14.07
N ILE A 434 -12.55 -20.58 -13.01
CA ILE A 434 -13.95 -21.03 -12.97
C ILE A 434 -14.74 -20.26 -11.91
N ASN A 435 -16.07 -20.38 -11.94
CA ASN A 435 -16.99 -19.77 -10.95
C ASN A 435 -16.84 -18.23 -10.81
N GLY A 436 -16.57 -17.52 -11.90
CA GLY A 436 -16.46 -16.05 -11.89
C GLY A 436 -15.21 -15.52 -11.17
N MET A 437 -14.21 -16.37 -10.90
CA MET A 437 -12.96 -15.92 -10.30
C MET A 437 -12.26 -14.88 -11.21
N GLN A 438 -11.92 -13.72 -10.64
CA GLN A 438 -11.16 -12.70 -11.36
C GLN A 438 -9.67 -13.10 -11.42
N VAL A 439 -9.12 -13.22 -12.62
CA VAL A 439 -7.70 -13.57 -12.84
C VAL A 439 -6.75 -12.58 -12.17
N SER A 440 -7.16 -11.32 -12.00
CA SER A 440 -6.40 -10.28 -11.30
C SER A 440 -6.14 -10.56 -9.81
N LYS A 441 -6.84 -11.55 -9.21
CA LYS A 441 -6.61 -11.95 -7.81
C LYS A 441 -5.50 -12.99 -7.66
N VAL A 442 -5.12 -13.64 -8.74
CA VAL A 442 -3.98 -14.58 -8.77
C VAL A 442 -2.72 -13.75 -8.98
N ALA A 443 -1.66 -14.03 -8.23
CA ALA A 443 -0.36 -13.40 -8.35
C ALA A 443 0.72 -14.41 -8.78
N GLN A 444 1.81 -13.89 -9.35
CA GLN A 444 2.99 -14.70 -9.63
C GLN A 444 3.57 -15.23 -8.31
N GLY A 445 3.86 -16.53 -8.23
CA GLY A 445 4.32 -17.20 -7.02
C GLY A 445 3.23 -17.88 -6.19
N ASP A 446 1.95 -17.69 -6.52
CA ASP A 446 0.85 -18.38 -5.85
C ASP A 446 0.98 -19.90 -5.98
N GLN A 447 0.60 -20.63 -4.93
CA GLN A 447 0.67 -22.09 -4.92
C GLN A 447 -0.62 -22.70 -5.46
N ILE A 448 -0.45 -23.75 -6.26
CA ILE A 448 -1.52 -24.51 -6.89
C ILE A 448 -1.54 -25.91 -6.30
N THR A 449 -2.71 -26.32 -5.82
CA THR A 449 -2.94 -27.65 -5.24
C THR A 449 -4.11 -28.31 -5.97
N VAL A 450 -3.97 -29.57 -6.39
CA VAL A 450 -5.07 -30.30 -7.04
C VAL A 450 -6.18 -30.55 -6.02
N SER A 451 -7.38 -30.00 -6.24
CA SER A 451 -8.54 -30.26 -5.39
C SER A 451 -9.11 -31.64 -5.74
N ARG A 452 -9.31 -32.48 -4.72
CA ARG A 452 -9.92 -33.81 -4.89
C ARG A 452 -11.37 -33.73 -5.30
#